data_AF-A0A6C0K818-F1
#
_entry.id   AF-A0A6C0K818-F1
#
_cell.length_a   1.000
_cell.length_b   1.000
_cell.length_c   1.000
_cell.angle_alpha   90.00
_cell.angle_beta   90.00
_cell.angle_gamma   90.00
#
_symmetry.space_group_name_H-M   'P 1'
#
loop_
_entity.id
_entity.type
_entity.pdbx_description
1 polymer ?
#
loop_
_entity_poly.entity_id
_entity_poly.type
_entity_poly.pdbx_seq_one_letter_code
_entity_poly.pdbx_strand_id
1 'polypeptide(L)'
;MVASLLKVISTGVQDERLQPPKDQPSLDSFQKVFIKAGRYGTQWIRVDFDTLPNFGTSAVARLPVHGELIGRVYLVTMMPDISTQQLKAKAAAVAAGSTFAGPYFSWTNSLGHALINEASLSIGGSLLDAIPGALMEIIDEFQTPIEKVVEANRQLCRADNGFNQQSFGVNTTSQKVVTPLPFWFCRDDPASALPIDALSVDEVRITISYNPINALYYTNSRLQNLNTTYNGQPIPSIIASSLVNPQANSVVAGGNLWPLEGAKFYKTSASGYVLGGLNPTLYSQPLVTEIPGVSMPTQMTIPEAYLLVEYIYLDKPEANRFRIADIQTPIVQHYEFDPVDNQSNTFMRTQLFVPNPTRDLFFYCNRYEAPSYNAPFLATRDLSNNLYPNGPWWPDASGLDQRFYGPSLRPGFSTRDSEPIRWLSLTYEETLTRYSTENVALFRSLIPSMEQRKAPWVNRYFYNLPFGLQNGLRPISLPAGEANLDKVQHTQLALAFHGQTQNINDDFTNRYITHIYAQTYNILRIYGGRATTLFSY
;
A
#
# COMPACT_ATOMS: atom_id res chain seq x y z
N MET A 1 44.84 24.38 27.29
CA MET A 1 44.53 25.06 26.01
C MET A 1 45.83 25.21 25.21
N VAL A 2 46.42 24.14 24.62
CA VAL A 2 47.71 24.23 23.88
C VAL A 2 47.86 23.20 22.74
N ALA A 3 47.23 22.01 22.80
CA ALA A 3 47.50 20.95 21.81
C ALA A 3 46.96 21.21 20.39
N SER A 4 45.85 21.93 20.23
CA SER A 4 45.23 22.14 18.91
C SER A 4 45.93 23.22 18.07
N LEU A 5 46.59 24.19 18.70
CA LEU A 5 47.28 25.28 17.99
C LEU A 5 48.56 24.77 17.28
N LEU A 6 49.22 23.76 17.86
CA LEU A 6 50.38 23.08 17.28
C LEU A 6 50.03 22.35 15.96
N LYS A 7 48.76 21.95 15.76
CA LYS A 7 48.32 21.30 14.50
C LYS A 7 48.39 22.23 13.29
N VAL A 8 48.24 23.54 13.50
CA VAL A 8 48.37 24.54 12.42
C VAL A 8 49.84 24.67 11.98
N ILE A 9 50.78 24.38 12.88
CA ILE A 9 52.23 24.44 12.62
C ILE A 9 52.72 23.13 11.97
N SER A 10 52.09 21.99 12.28
CA SER A 10 52.42 20.70 11.67
C SER A 10 51.78 20.55 10.29
N THR A 11 52.40 21.12 9.26
CA THR A 11 51.98 20.96 7.85
C THR A 11 52.96 20.08 7.07
N GLY A 12 52.48 19.19 6.21
CA GLY A 12 53.29 18.35 5.32
C GLY A 12 52.86 18.43 3.86
N VAL A 13 53.62 17.81 2.96
CA VAL A 13 53.34 17.79 1.50
C VAL A 13 51.99 17.14 1.18
N GLN A 14 51.50 16.23 2.04
CA GLN A 14 50.19 15.59 1.87
C GLN A 14 49.02 16.56 2.09
N ASP A 15 49.24 17.64 2.86
CA ASP A 15 48.20 18.64 3.16
C ASP A 15 47.83 19.46 1.93
N GLU A 16 48.68 19.51 0.90
CA GLU A 16 48.36 20.17 -0.39
C GLU A 16 47.12 19.56 -1.08
N ARG A 17 46.78 18.30 -0.77
CA ARG A 17 45.56 17.65 -1.30
C ARG A 17 44.29 17.97 -0.51
N LEU A 18 44.43 18.38 0.75
CA LEU A 18 43.32 18.53 1.69
C LEU A 18 43.05 19.99 2.07
N GLN A 19 44.10 20.80 2.07
CA GLN A 19 44.06 22.22 2.37
C GLN A 19 44.11 23.00 1.07
N PRO A 20 43.48 24.18 1.03
CA PRO A 20 43.59 25.06 -0.12
C PRO A 20 45.06 25.41 -0.39
N PRO A 21 45.42 25.75 -1.64
CA PRO A 21 46.77 26.19 -1.98
C PRO A 21 47.23 27.32 -1.05
N LYS A 22 48.53 27.33 -0.74
CA LYS A 22 49.13 28.39 0.06
C LYS A 22 48.79 29.75 -0.55
N ASP A 23 48.40 30.70 0.30
CA ASP A 23 47.96 32.06 -0.05
C ASP A 23 46.57 32.17 -0.73
N GLN A 24 45.78 31.09 -0.79
CA GLN A 24 44.40 31.09 -1.31
C GLN A 24 43.40 30.42 -0.34
N PRO A 25 43.21 30.93 0.89
CA PRO A 25 42.34 30.29 1.88
C PRO A 25 40.87 30.23 1.40
N SER A 26 40.31 29.02 1.33
CA SER A 26 38.85 28.83 1.18
C SER A 26 38.16 29.07 2.52
N LEU A 27 37.13 29.91 2.51
CA LEU A 27 36.27 30.20 3.68
C LEU A 27 35.02 29.32 3.71
N ASP A 28 34.87 28.39 2.77
CA ASP A 28 33.62 27.64 2.54
C ASP A 28 33.21 26.82 3.78
N SER A 29 34.18 26.31 4.54
CA SER A 29 33.93 25.56 5.78
C SER A 29 33.43 26.43 6.94
N PHE A 30 33.66 27.75 6.90
CA PHE A 30 33.33 28.68 7.98
C PHE A 30 32.17 29.63 7.65
N GLN A 31 31.86 29.80 6.36
CA GLN A 31 30.82 30.71 5.89
C GLN A 31 29.69 29.95 5.22
N LYS A 32 28.49 30.00 5.81
CA LYS A 32 27.27 29.52 5.17
C LYS A 32 26.53 30.67 4.48
N VAL A 33 26.41 30.61 3.16
CA VAL A 33 25.59 31.54 2.37
C VAL A 33 24.19 30.96 2.21
N PHE A 34 23.18 31.68 2.69
CA PHE A 34 21.78 31.29 2.49
C PHE A 34 21.25 31.91 1.19
N ILE A 35 20.78 31.05 0.28
CA ILE A 35 20.08 31.50 -0.94
C ILE A 35 18.68 31.95 -0.53
N LYS A 36 18.30 33.17 -0.89
CA LYS A 36 16.95 33.70 -0.63
C LYS A 36 15.96 33.02 -1.59
N ALA A 37 14.97 32.33 -1.04
CA ALA A 37 13.88 31.77 -1.82
C ALA A 37 12.85 32.85 -2.22
N GLY A 38 12.06 32.57 -3.26
CA GLY A 38 10.84 33.31 -3.56
C GLY A 38 9.88 33.28 -2.38
N ARG A 39 9.04 34.31 -2.25
CA ARG A 39 8.02 34.36 -1.18
C ARG A 39 6.85 33.50 -1.61
N TYR A 40 6.50 32.54 -0.78
CA TYR A 40 5.31 31.71 -0.97
C TYR A 40 4.62 31.42 0.37
N GLY A 41 3.35 31.02 0.30
CA GLY A 41 2.58 30.49 1.42
C GLY A 41 1.83 29.23 1.00
N THR A 42 1.49 28.36 1.95
CA THR A 42 0.71 27.16 1.66
C THR A 42 -0.59 27.11 2.48
N GLN A 43 -1.63 26.52 1.90
CA GLN A 43 -2.92 26.34 2.55
C GLN A 43 -3.54 25.00 2.15
N TRP A 44 -4.11 24.30 3.14
CA TRP A 44 -4.93 23.11 2.91
C TRP A 44 -6.38 23.50 2.64
N ILE A 45 -6.93 23.01 1.54
CA ILE A 45 -8.32 23.24 1.14
C ILE A 45 -9.00 21.88 0.94
N ARG A 46 -10.22 21.78 1.45
CA ARG A 46 -11.11 20.65 1.18
C ARG A 46 -11.74 20.82 -0.20
N VAL A 47 -11.62 19.79 -1.02
CA VAL A 47 -12.26 19.67 -2.33
C VAL A 47 -13.19 18.47 -2.28
N ASP A 48 -14.49 18.73 -2.44
CA ASP A 48 -15.51 17.68 -2.46
C ASP A 48 -15.59 17.00 -3.83
N PHE A 49 -16.08 15.78 -3.86
CA PHE A 49 -16.34 15.05 -5.11
C PHE A 49 -17.60 15.58 -5.80
N ASP A 50 -17.57 15.61 -7.13
CA ASP A 50 -18.73 15.95 -7.97
C ASP A 50 -19.77 14.82 -7.98
N THR A 51 -19.31 13.58 -7.88
CA THR A 51 -20.15 12.38 -7.77
C THR A 51 -20.08 11.82 -6.35
N LEU A 52 -21.20 11.29 -5.85
CA LEU A 52 -21.28 10.76 -4.48
C LEU A 52 -20.32 9.55 -4.34
N PRO A 53 -19.31 9.62 -3.46
CA PRO A 53 -18.40 8.52 -3.24
C PRO A 53 -19.11 7.38 -2.50
N ASN A 54 -19.09 6.19 -3.07
CA ASN A 54 -19.62 4.99 -2.44
C ASN A 54 -18.78 3.75 -2.79
N PHE A 55 -18.88 2.70 -1.97
CA PHE A 55 -18.15 1.45 -2.18
C PHE A 55 -18.45 0.83 -3.55
N GLY A 56 -17.42 0.36 -4.26
CA GLY A 56 -17.56 -0.25 -5.59
C GLY A 56 -17.86 0.71 -6.74
N THR A 57 -17.91 2.02 -6.49
CA THR A 57 -18.16 3.05 -7.51
C THR A 57 -16.98 4.00 -7.63
N SER A 58 -16.90 4.77 -8.72
CA SER A 58 -15.86 5.78 -8.91
C SER A 58 -16.37 7.18 -8.58
N ALA A 59 -15.59 7.94 -7.82
CA ALA A 59 -15.84 9.34 -7.50
C ALA A 59 -14.88 10.26 -8.24
N VAL A 60 -15.38 11.34 -8.82
CA VAL A 60 -14.58 12.32 -9.58
C VAL A 60 -14.53 13.64 -8.81
N ALA A 61 -13.34 14.21 -8.65
CA ALA A 61 -13.12 15.53 -8.09
C ALA A 61 -12.35 16.41 -9.08
N ARG A 62 -12.97 17.53 -9.46
CA ARG A 62 -12.32 18.61 -10.21
C ARG A 62 -11.53 19.50 -9.27
N LEU A 63 -10.24 19.70 -9.53
CA LEU A 63 -9.40 20.54 -8.68
C LEU A 63 -9.63 22.02 -9.03
N PRO A 64 -10.15 22.85 -8.10
CA PRO A 64 -10.33 24.27 -8.36
C PRO A 64 -8.98 25.01 -8.36
N VAL A 65 -8.93 26.14 -9.05
CA VAL A 65 -7.77 27.05 -9.03
C VAL A 65 -7.91 28.02 -7.86
N HIS A 66 -7.29 27.70 -6.72
CA HIS A 66 -7.23 28.59 -5.55
C HIS A 66 -5.86 29.26 -5.38
N GLY A 67 -4.78 28.52 -5.64
CA GLY A 67 -3.41 29.02 -5.66
C GLY A 67 -2.72 28.70 -6.99
N GLU A 68 -1.49 29.16 -7.16
CA GLU A 68 -0.76 28.99 -8.41
C GLU A 68 -0.23 27.57 -8.62
N LEU A 69 0.17 26.88 -7.54
CA LEU A 69 0.67 25.50 -7.60
C LEU A 69 -0.09 24.57 -6.63
N ILE A 70 -0.06 23.27 -6.92
CA ILE A 70 -0.51 22.19 -6.04
C ILE A 70 0.69 21.36 -5.60
N GLY A 71 0.82 21.17 -4.29
CA GLY A 71 1.88 20.37 -3.68
C GLY A 71 1.43 18.95 -3.37
N ARG A 72 0.49 18.78 -2.44
CA ARG A 72 0.12 17.46 -1.89
C ARG A 72 -1.38 17.23 -1.93
N VAL A 73 -1.77 15.97 -2.04
CA VAL A 73 -3.18 15.55 -2.03
C VAL A 73 -3.35 14.33 -1.11
N TYR A 74 -4.32 14.43 -0.19
CA TYR A 74 -4.77 13.33 0.64
C TYR A 74 -6.24 13.03 0.38
N LEU A 75 -6.60 11.76 0.27
CA LEU A 75 -7.98 11.31 0.36
C LEU A 75 -8.36 11.17 1.83
N VAL A 76 -9.38 11.89 2.28
CA VAL A 76 -9.96 11.71 3.61
C VAL A 76 -11.29 10.99 3.45
N THR A 77 -11.42 9.82 4.06
CA THR A 77 -12.66 9.04 4.06
C THR A 77 -13.07 8.71 5.49
N MET A 78 -14.32 9.00 5.83
CA MET A 78 -14.96 8.50 7.04
C MET A 78 -15.59 7.15 6.71
N MET A 79 -15.23 6.11 7.43
CA MET A 79 -15.86 4.80 7.26
C MET A 79 -17.18 4.73 8.06
N PRO A 80 -18.17 3.95 7.60
CA PRO A 80 -19.40 3.73 8.35
C PRO A 80 -19.11 3.09 9.72
N ASP A 81 -20.00 3.30 10.69
CA ASP A 81 -19.86 2.68 12.00
C ASP A 81 -20.32 1.23 11.97
N ILE A 82 -19.40 0.30 12.24
CA ILE A 82 -19.67 -1.13 12.38
C ILE A 82 -19.75 -1.56 13.86
N SER A 83 -19.42 -0.70 14.82
CA SER A 83 -19.31 -1.07 16.23
C SER A 83 -20.65 -0.99 16.98
N THR A 84 -21.51 -0.01 16.68
CA THR A 84 -22.72 0.25 17.48
C THR A 84 -23.66 -0.97 17.52
N GLN A 85 -23.88 -1.63 16.39
CA GLN A 85 -24.73 -2.84 16.36
C GLN A 85 -24.08 -4.02 17.09
N GLN A 86 -22.77 -4.17 16.98
CA GLN A 86 -22.02 -5.20 17.72
C GLN A 86 -22.09 -4.96 19.23
N LEU A 87 -22.00 -3.71 19.69
CA LEU A 87 -22.12 -3.35 21.10
C LEU A 87 -23.53 -3.58 21.64
N LYS A 88 -24.58 -3.23 20.86
CA LYS A 88 -25.97 -3.56 21.20
C LYS A 88 -26.18 -5.06 21.35
N ALA A 89 -25.62 -5.86 20.43
CA ALA A 89 -25.69 -7.31 20.49
C ALA A 89 -24.97 -7.87 21.73
N LYS A 90 -23.78 -7.35 22.06
CA LYS A 90 -23.05 -7.71 23.29
C LYS A 90 -23.86 -7.37 24.55
N ALA A 91 -24.44 -6.18 24.62
CA ALA A 91 -25.28 -5.76 25.75
C ALA A 91 -26.52 -6.65 25.89
N ALA A 92 -27.18 -7.01 24.78
CA ALA A 92 -28.33 -7.92 24.79
C ALA A 92 -27.97 -9.34 25.24
N ALA A 93 -26.77 -9.84 24.87
CA ALA A 93 -26.27 -11.13 25.37
C ALA A 93 -26.06 -11.11 26.89
N VAL A 94 -25.40 -10.07 27.40
CA VAL A 94 -25.14 -9.89 28.84
C VAL A 94 -26.44 -9.74 29.62
N ALA A 95 -27.41 -8.98 29.11
CA ALA A 95 -28.74 -8.83 29.73
C ALA A 95 -29.49 -10.17 29.83
N ALA A 96 -29.24 -11.10 28.91
CA ALA A 96 -29.78 -12.45 28.94
C ALA A 96 -28.93 -13.45 29.75
N GLY A 97 -27.92 -12.99 30.51
CA GLY A 97 -27.04 -13.83 31.30
C GLY A 97 -26.14 -14.76 30.48
N SER A 98 -25.89 -14.43 29.21
CA SER A 98 -25.15 -15.26 28.25
C SER A 98 -23.92 -14.51 27.71
N THR A 99 -22.94 -15.25 27.17
CA THR A 99 -21.75 -14.64 26.55
C THR A 99 -22.00 -14.41 25.06
N PHE A 100 -21.56 -13.27 24.53
CA PHE A 100 -21.61 -13.00 23.10
C PHE A 100 -20.66 -13.94 22.34
N ALA A 101 -21.20 -14.70 21.39
CA ALA A 101 -20.46 -15.72 20.65
C ALA A 101 -19.86 -15.21 19.32
N GLY A 102 -20.42 -14.14 18.75
CA GLY A 102 -19.98 -13.56 17.47
C GLY A 102 -21.14 -13.34 16.49
N PRO A 103 -20.87 -13.03 15.21
CA PRO A 103 -19.55 -12.72 14.64
C PRO A 103 -19.03 -11.37 15.13
N TYR A 104 -17.70 -11.21 15.11
CA TYR A 104 -17.04 -9.91 15.34
C TYR A 104 -16.52 -9.37 14.02
N PHE A 105 -16.63 -8.06 13.82
CA PHE A 105 -16.15 -7.40 12.62
C PHE A 105 -15.23 -6.23 12.96
N SER A 106 -14.15 -6.13 12.20
CA SER A 106 -13.20 -5.02 12.15
C SER A 106 -13.01 -4.60 10.70
N TRP A 107 -12.47 -3.42 10.46
CA TRP A 107 -11.94 -3.10 9.14
C TRP A 107 -10.66 -3.89 8.83
N THR A 108 -10.38 -4.09 7.54
CA THR A 108 -9.17 -4.80 7.09
C THR A 108 -7.90 -4.02 7.41
N ASN A 109 -6.76 -4.72 7.41
CA ASN A 109 -5.47 -4.10 7.65
C ASN A 109 -5.06 -3.23 6.45
N SER A 110 -4.47 -2.06 6.72
CA SER A 110 -4.09 -1.08 5.68
C SER A 110 -5.29 -0.61 4.87
N LEU A 111 -6.38 -0.32 5.58
CA LEU A 111 -7.68 0.06 5.04
C LEU A 111 -7.58 1.21 4.03
N GLY A 112 -6.71 2.19 4.26
CA GLY A 112 -6.54 3.34 3.37
C GLY A 112 -6.13 2.98 1.94
N HIS A 113 -5.20 2.04 1.79
CA HIS A 113 -4.80 1.54 0.48
C HIS A 113 -5.76 0.46 -0.04
N ALA A 114 -6.33 -0.38 0.83
CA ALA A 114 -7.32 -1.38 0.44
C ALA A 114 -8.64 -0.75 -0.07
N LEU A 115 -8.99 0.44 0.41
CA LEU A 115 -10.18 1.19 0.00
C LEU A 115 -10.13 1.63 -1.47
N ILE A 116 -8.94 1.98 -1.96
CA ILE A 116 -8.73 2.46 -3.31
C ILE A 116 -8.46 1.25 -4.21
N ASN A 117 -9.31 1.05 -5.22
CA ASN A 117 -8.97 0.16 -6.32
C ASN A 117 -7.91 0.83 -7.20
N GLU A 118 -8.22 2.05 -7.67
CA GLU A 118 -7.33 2.87 -8.50
C GLU A 118 -7.57 4.36 -8.24
N ALA A 119 -6.50 5.15 -8.17
CA ALA A 119 -6.54 6.60 -8.24
C ALA A 119 -5.93 7.07 -9.56
N SER A 120 -6.73 7.72 -10.40
CA SER A 120 -6.30 8.24 -11.69
C SER A 120 -6.30 9.76 -11.71
N LEU A 121 -5.29 10.32 -12.38
CA LEU A 121 -5.19 11.74 -12.64
C LEU A 121 -5.33 11.98 -14.13
N SER A 122 -6.24 12.88 -14.49
CA SER A 122 -6.46 13.33 -15.85
C SER A 122 -6.31 14.84 -15.96
N ILE A 123 -5.70 15.30 -17.05
CA ILE A 123 -5.56 16.73 -17.37
C ILE A 123 -6.06 16.94 -18.80
N GLY A 124 -6.96 17.90 -19.00
CA GLY A 124 -7.51 18.20 -20.34
C GLY A 124 -8.29 17.04 -20.96
N GLY A 125 -8.77 16.10 -20.14
CA GLY A 125 -9.46 14.88 -20.58
C GLY A 125 -8.54 13.70 -20.94
N SER A 126 -7.22 13.88 -20.95
CA SER A 126 -6.25 12.78 -21.12
C SER A 126 -5.90 12.18 -19.76
N LEU A 127 -5.84 10.85 -19.67
CA LEU A 127 -5.24 10.15 -18.53
C LEU A 127 -3.73 10.42 -18.52
N LEU A 128 -3.20 10.74 -17.35
CA LEU A 128 -1.79 11.07 -17.17
C LEU A 128 -1.07 10.06 -16.27
N ASP A 129 -1.72 9.60 -15.21
CA ASP A 129 -1.18 8.58 -14.31
C ASP A 129 -2.34 7.84 -13.63
N ALA A 130 -2.16 6.54 -13.40
CA ALA A 130 -3.11 5.68 -12.71
C ALA A 130 -2.34 4.82 -11.69
N ILE A 131 -2.72 4.96 -10.42
CA ILE A 131 -2.02 4.29 -9.31
C ILE A 131 -3.02 3.37 -8.60
N PRO A 132 -2.85 2.04 -8.67
CA PRO A 132 -3.68 1.12 -7.93
C PRO A 132 -3.34 1.14 -6.43
N GLY A 133 -4.31 0.84 -5.57
CA GLY A 133 -4.11 0.83 -4.11
C GLY A 133 -3.01 -0.13 -3.65
N ALA A 134 -2.84 -1.26 -4.36
CA ALA A 134 -1.76 -2.20 -4.11
C ALA A 134 -0.37 -1.62 -4.36
N LEU A 135 -0.21 -0.82 -5.42
CA LEU A 135 1.05 -0.11 -5.68
C LEU A 135 1.30 1.00 -4.65
N MET A 136 0.26 1.68 -4.17
CA MET A 136 0.40 2.68 -3.10
C MET A 136 0.98 2.06 -1.82
N GLU A 137 0.55 0.86 -1.45
CA GLU A 137 1.10 0.14 -0.29
C GLU A 137 2.59 -0.18 -0.48
N ILE A 138 3.00 -0.60 -1.68
CA ILE A 138 4.40 -0.88 -2.00
C ILE A 138 5.24 0.41 -1.95
N ILE A 139 4.74 1.48 -2.56
CA ILE A 139 5.40 2.79 -2.57
C ILE A 139 5.60 3.31 -1.15
N ASP A 140 4.56 3.23 -0.30
CA ASP A 140 4.65 3.64 1.10
C ASP A 140 5.68 2.82 1.89
N GLU A 141 5.79 1.52 1.64
CA GLU A 141 6.81 0.67 2.28
C GLU A 141 8.25 0.93 1.82
N PHE A 142 8.49 1.55 0.66
CA PHE A 142 9.85 1.91 0.23
C PHE A 142 10.21 3.38 0.44
N GLN A 143 9.23 4.27 0.35
CA GLN A 143 9.44 5.71 0.29
C GLN A 143 9.11 6.44 1.60
N THR A 144 8.27 5.89 2.48
CA THR A 144 7.99 6.52 3.76
C THR A 144 9.17 6.34 4.71
N PRO A 145 9.82 7.42 5.18
CA PRO A 145 10.98 7.30 6.05
C PRO A 145 10.58 6.76 7.43
N ILE A 146 11.51 6.09 8.12
CA ILE A 146 11.23 5.29 9.32
C ILE A 146 10.56 6.12 10.43
N GLU A 147 10.93 7.39 10.59
CA GLU A 147 10.40 8.30 11.58
C GLU A 147 8.92 8.69 11.35
N LYS A 148 8.41 8.53 10.13
CA LYS A 148 7.00 8.85 9.79
C LYS A 148 6.09 7.63 9.74
N VAL A 149 6.63 6.42 9.85
CA VAL A 149 5.89 5.16 9.69
C VAL A 149 4.72 5.07 10.68
N VAL A 150 4.93 5.44 11.95
CA VAL A 150 3.88 5.36 12.98
C VAL A 150 2.67 6.25 12.63
N GLU A 151 2.91 7.46 12.14
CA GLU A 151 1.84 8.37 11.76
C GLU A 151 1.17 7.97 10.44
N ALA A 152 1.94 7.50 9.46
CA ALA A 152 1.41 6.96 8.21
C ALA A 152 0.49 5.75 8.49
N ASN A 153 0.94 4.82 9.35
CA ASN A 153 0.16 3.67 9.79
C ASN A 153 -1.16 4.06 10.45
N ARG A 154 -1.11 5.07 11.33
CA ARG A 154 -2.30 5.58 12.00
C ARG A 154 -3.31 6.18 11.01
N GLN A 155 -2.83 6.91 10.01
CA GLN A 155 -3.66 7.52 8.96
C GLN A 155 -4.29 6.46 8.03
N LEU A 156 -3.52 5.43 7.66
CA LEU A 156 -3.95 4.35 6.78
C LEU A 156 -4.77 3.25 7.48
N CYS A 157 -4.88 3.29 8.81
CA CYS A 157 -5.37 2.17 9.62
C CYS A 157 -4.60 0.88 9.31
N ARG A 158 -3.27 0.95 9.41
CA ARG A 158 -2.35 -0.18 9.30
C ARG A 158 -1.83 -0.56 10.67
N ALA A 159 -1.94 -1.85 10.99
CA ALA A 159 -1.35 -2.45 12.19
C ALA A 159 -0.14 -3.29 11.78
N ASP A 160 1.02 -2.90 12.31
CA ASP A 160 2.30 -3.58 12.10
C ASP A 160 2.39 -4.91 12.88
N ASN A 161 1.63 -5.02 13.96
CA ASN A 161 1.58 -6.18 14.84
C ASN A 161 0.22 -6.28 15.53
N GLY A 162 -0.19 -7.52 15.81
CA GLY A 162 -1.37 -7.83 16.61
C GLY A 162 -2.69 -7.55 15.89
N PHE A 163 -2.68 -7.41 14.56
CA PHE A 163 -3.92 -7.21 13.80
C PHE A 163 -4.90 -8.38 14.02
N ASN A 164 -6.13 -8.05 14.35
CA ASN A 164 -7.20 -9.00 14.60
C ASN A 164 -8.59 -8.34 14.41
N GLN A 165 -9.66 -9.10 14.64
CA GLN A 165 -11.05 -8.66 14.50
C GLN A 165 -11.52 -7.57 15.50
N GLN A 166 -10.62 -7.00 16.29
CA GLN A 166 -10.84 -5.89 17.23
C GLN A 166 -9.85 -4.73 16.98
N SER A 167 -9.14 -4.71 15.85
CA SER A 167 -8.12 -3.70 15.59
C SER A 167 -8.68 -2.35 15.15
N PHE A 168 -9.63 -2.33 14.21
CA PHE A 168 -10.15 -1.10 13.62
C PHE A 168 -11.69 -1.08 13.56
N GLY A 169 -12.30 0.09 13.74
CA GLY A 169 -13.76 0.22 13.74
C GLY A 169 -14.44 -0.36 14.99
N VAL A 170 -13.73 -0.41 16.12
CA VAL A 170 -14.26 -0.90 17.42
C VAL A 170 -14.97 0.15 18.26
N ASN A 171 -14.77 1.43 17.92
CA ASN A 171 -15.40 2.56 18.59
C ASN A 171 -16.66 3.00 17.84
N THR A 172 -17.62 3.59 18.56
CA THR A 172 -18.89 4.10 18.01
C THR A 172 -18.72 5.32 17.11
N THR A 173 -17.53 5.90 17.06
CA THR A 173 -17.16 6.97 16.14
C THR A 173 -16.73 6.38 14.79
N SER A 174 -17.22 6.97 13.69
CA SER A 174 -16.74 6.65 12.34
C SER A 174 -15.21 6.65 12.27
N GLN A 175 -14.66 5.59 11.70
CA GLN A 175 -13.21 5.45 11.56
C GLN A 175 -12.73 6.42 10.46
N LYS A 176 -11.95 7.43 10.84
CA LYS A 176 -11.32 8.35 9.89
C LYS A 176 -10.09 7.69 9.27
N VAL A 177 -10.06 7.65 7.95
CA VAL A 177 -8.95 7.13 7.14
C VAL A 177 -8.41 8.27 6.28
N VAL A 178 -7.09 8.44 6.28
CA VAL A 178 -6.40 9.46 5.48
C VAL A 178 -5.37 8.75 4.62
N THR A 179 -5.57 8.76 3.31
CA THR A 179 -4.69 8.07 2.35
C THR A 179 -3.92 9.09 1.51
N PRO A 180 -2.57 9.15 1.60
CA PRO A 180 -1.77 9.96 0.68
C PRO A 180 -1.90 9.44 -0.75
N LEU A 181 -2.07 10.34 -1.72
CA LEU A 181 -2.07 9.97 -3.14
C LEU A 181 -0.69 10.27 -3.75
N PRO A 182 0.15 9.26 -4.05
CA PRO A 182 1.56 9.46 -4.38
C PRO A 182 1.81 9.79 -5.86
N PHE A 183 1.00 10.69 -6.44
CA PHE A 183 1.27 11.28 -7.77
C PHE A 183 2.63 12.00 -7.77
N TRP A 184 3.22 12.24 -8.95
CA TRP A 184 4.58 12.79 -9.05
C TRP A 184 4.76 14.09 -8.26
N PHE A 185 3.78 15.00 -8.29
CA PHE A 185 3.84 16.29 -7.59
C PHE A 185 3.69 16.16 -6.06
N CYS A 186 3.13 15.04 -5.57
CA CYS A 186 2.87 14.77 -4.16
C CYS A 186 4.05 14.14 -3.39
N ARG A 187 5.24 14.01 -4.01
CA ARG A 187 6.38 13.27 -3.43
C ARG A 187 7.43 14.13 -2.73
N ASP A 188 7.01 15.23 -2.13
CA ASP A 188 7.90 16.16 -1.40
C ASP A 188 9.05 16.73 -2.26
N ASP A 189 8.87 16.83 -3.58
CA ASP A 189 9.79 17.50 -4.49
C ASP A 189 9.20 18.86 -4.93
N PRO A 190 9.70 19.99 -4.39
CA PRO A 190 9.19 21.32 -4.70
C PRO A 190 9.29 21.70 -6.18
N ALA A 191 10.25 21.12 -6.92
CA ALA A 191 10.43 21.40 -8.35
C ALA A 191 9.38 20.68 -9.23
N SER A 192 8.63 19.73 -8.66
CA SER A 192 7.64 18.92 -9.35
C SER A 192 6.19 19.32 -9.06
N ALA A 193 5.97 20.39 -8.27
CA ALA A 193 4.64 20.91 -7.94
C ALA A 193 3.85 21.23 -9.23
N LEU A 194 2.56 20.89 -9.24
CA LEU A 194 1.71 21.05 -10.42
C LEU A 194 1.26 22.53 -10.55
N PRO A 195 1.64 23.26 -11.61
CA PRO A 195 1.26 24.66 -11.78
C PRO A 195 -0.17 24.77 -12.34
N ILE A 196 -1.15 24.63 -11.46
CA ILE A 196 -2.57 24.61 -11.84
C ILE A 196 -3.04 25.92 -12.49
N ASP A 197 -2.51 27.08 -12.09
CA ASP A 197 -2.86 28.38 -12.72
C ASP A 197 -2.31 28.50 -14.16
N ALA A 198 -1.25 27.75 -14.50
CA ALA A 198 -0.75 27.67 -15.87
C ALA A 198 -1.63 26.81 -16.79
N LEU A 199 -2.59 26.07 -16.23
CA LEU A 199 -3.54 25.21 -16.95
C LEU A 199 -4.91 25.91 -17.09
N SER A 200 -4.92 27.09 -17.71
CA SER A 200 -6.13 27.90 -17.85
C SER A 200 -7.18 27.32 -18.81
N VAL A 201 -6.80 26.38 -19.66
CA VAL A 201 -7.68 25.74 -20.66
C VAL A 201 -8.02 24.31 -20.25
N ASP A 202 -7.01 23.57 -19.78
CA ASP A 202 -7.17 22.17 -19.41
C ASP A 202 -7.53 22.02 -17.93
N GLU A 203 -8.59 21.28 -17.66
CA GLU A 203 -9.01 20.98 -16.30
C GLU A 203 -8.24 19.81 -15.71
N VAL A 204 -7.89 19.90 -14.42
CA VAL A 204 -7.27 18.82 -13.64
C VAL A 204 -8.35 18.06 -12.87
N ARG A 205 -8.46 16.75 -13.12
CA ARG A 205 -9.41 15.84 -12.47
C ARG A 205 -8.71 14.66 -11.81
N ILE A 206 -9.03 14.43 -10.54
CA ILE A 206 -8.66 13.21 -9.82
C ILE A 206 -9.90 12.32 -9.73
N THR A 207 -9.77 11.07 -10.17
CA THR A 207 -10.83 10.06 -10.06
C THR A 207 -10.35 8.96 -9.12
N ILE A 208 -11.19 8.62 -8.13
CA ILE A 208 -10.94 7.55 -7.18
C ILE A 208 -11.96 6.45 -7.42
N SER A 209 -11.50 5.28 -7.84
CA SER A 209 -12.30 4.06 -7.93
C SER A 209 -12.24 3.31 -6.61
N TYR A 210 -13.36 3.14 -5.94
CA TYR A 210 -13.43 2.48 -4.62
C TYR A 210 -13.64 0.97 -4.75
N ASN A 211 -13.00 0.21 -3.86
CA ASN A 211 -13.28 -1.21 -3.70
C ASN A 211 -14.68 -1.46 -3.08
N PRO A 212 -15.31 -2.61 -3.38
CA PRO A 212 -16.58 -2.98 -2.77
C PRO A 212 -16.41 -3.27 -1.27
N ILE A 213 -17.48 -3.08 -0.49
CA ILE A 213 -17.47 -3.29 0.97
C ILE A 213 -16.98 -4.69 1.37
N ASN A 214 -17.27 -5.70 0.55
CA ASN A 214 -16.84 -7.08 0.77
C ASN A 214 -15.32 -7.26 0.82
N ALA A 215 -14.54 -6.33 0.27
CA ALA A 215 -13.07 -6.36 0.31
C ALA A 215 -12.46 -5.66 1.54
N LEU A 216 -13.26 -4.94 2.33
CA LEU A 216 -12.75 -3.93 3.25
C LEU A 216 -12.83 -4.30 4.73
N TYR A 217 -13.44 -5.44 5.08
CA TYR A 217 -13.59 -5.86 6.47
C TYR A 217 -12.83 -7.15 6.78
N TYR A 218 -12.61 -7.41 8.06
CA TYR A 218 -12.04 -8.65 8.56
C TYR A 218 -12.86 -9.17 9.75
N THR A 219 -13.02 -10.49 9.79
CA THR A 219 -13.63 -11.22 10.90
C THR A 219 -12.86 -12.53 11.07
N ASN A 220 -12.84 -13.12 12.26
CA ASN A 220 -12.38 -14.51 12.41
C ASN A 220 -13.47 -15.51 12.03
N SER A 221 -14.74 -15.10 12.00
CA SER A 221 -15.84 -15.96 11.60
C SER A 221 -15.70 -16.30 10.10
N ARG A 222 -15.98 -17.55 9.74
CA ARG A 222 -15.79 -18.11 8.39
C ARG A 222 -17.12 -18.58 7.85
N LEU A 223 -17.30 -18.45 6.54
CA LEU A 223 -18.30 -19.22 5.82
C LEU A 223 -17.77 -20.66 5.73
N GLN A 224 -18.25 -21.52 6.62
CA GLN A 224 -17.76 -22.90 6.65
C GLN A 224 -18.54 -23.76 5.65
N ASN A 225 -17.83 -24.42 4.73
CA ASN A 225 -18.28 -25.69 4.19
C ASN A 225 -18.05 -26.73 5.29
N LEU A 226 -19.02 -26.88 6.19
CA LEU A 226 -18.95 -27.93 7.19
C LEU A 226 -19.02 -29.28 6.47
N ASN A 227 -17.95 -30.08 6.59
CA ASN A 227 -18.11 -31.52 6.55
C ASN A 227 -19.22 -31.88 7.56
N THR A 228 -20.21 -32.60 7.08
CA THR A 228 -21.56 -32.76 7.62
C THR A 228 -21.65 -33.54 8.94
N THR A 229 -20.56 -33.70 9.69
CA THR A 229 -20.55 -34.59 10.87
C THR A 229 -19.62 -34.11 11.99
N TYR A 230 -20.15 -33.96 13.21
CA TYR A 230 -19.37 -33.90 14.45
C TYR A 230 -19.80 -35.10 15.33
N ASN A 231 -18.87 -35.96 15.74
CA ASN A 231 -19.15 -37.18 16.54
C ASN A 231 -20.25 -38.10 15.99
N GLY A 232 -20.30 -38.32 14.67
CA GLY A 232 -21.33 -39.16 14.04
C GLY A 232 -22.73 -38.54 14.00
N GLN A 233 -22.91 -37.31 14.47
CA GLN A 233 -24.18 -36.59 14.43
C GLN A 233 -24.17 -35.55 13.28
N PRO A 234 -25.20 -35.52 12.43
CA PRO A 234 -25.34 -34.50 11.41
C PRO A 234 -25.56 -33.13 12.05
N ILE A 235 -24.75 -32.14 11.68
CA ILE A 235 -24.95 -30.75 12.09
C ILE A 235 -26.15 -30.20 11.30
N PRO A 236 -27.22 -29.69 11.94
CA PRO A 236 -28.36 -29.10 11.22
C PRO A 236 -27.89 -27.93 10.35
N SER A 237 -27.88 -28.14 9.03
CA SER A 237 -27.51 -27.16 8.02
C SER A 237 -28.64 -26.16 7.79
N ILE A 238 -28.88 -25.24 8.72
CA ILE A 238 -29.96 -24.25 8.54
C ILE A 238 -29.62 -23.13 7.56
N ILE A 239 -28.35 -22.97 7.15
CA ILE A 239 -27.96 -22.12 6.00
C ILE A 239 -26.67 -22.67 5.39
N ALA A 240 -26.74 -23.47 4.32
CA ALA A 240 -25.63 -23.72 3.37
C ALA A 240 -25.96 -24.86 2.37
N SER A 241 -26.91 -24.66 1.47
CA SER A 241 -26.92 -25.40 0.19
C SER A 241 -27.17 -24.50 -1.03
N SER A 242 -27.56 -23.24 -0.84
CA SER A 242 -27.66 -22.24 -1.92
C SER A 242 -26.51 -21.24 -1.96
N LEU A 243 -25.55 -21.31 -1.03
CA LEU A 243 -24.39 -20.40 -0.95
C LEU A 243 -23.04 -21.13 -0.93
N VAL A 244 -23.04 -22.44 -1.11
CA VAL A 244 -21.84 -23.26 -1.02
C VAL A 244 -21.54 -23.87 -2.39
N ASN A 245 -20.56 -23.28 -3.08
CA ASN A 245 -19.87 -23.99 -4.14
C ASN A 245 -18.83 -24.92 -3.48
N PRO A 246 -18.79 -26.23 -3.77
CA PRO A 246 -17.88 -27.20 -3.13
C PRO A 246 -16.38 -27.02 -3.45
N GLN A 247 -16.00 -25.87 -4.02
CA GLN A 247 -14.60 -25.50 -4.21
C GLN A 247 -14.33 -24.26 -3.36
N ALA A 248 -13.42 -24.38 -2.40
CA ALA A 248 -12.78 -23.29 -1.69
C ALA A 248 -11.88 -22.44 -2.62
N ASN A 249 -12.36 -22.12 -3.82
CA ASN A 249 -11.71 -21.44 -4.94
C ASN A 249 -12.48 -20.19 -5.39
N SER A 250 -13.40 -19.65 -4.60
CA SER A 250 -13.96 -18.34 -4.90
C SER A 250 -12.93 -17.26 -4.53
N VAL A 251 -12.22 -16.75 -5.54
CA VAL A 251 -11.25 -15.62 -5.47
C VAL A 251 -11.94 -14.27 -5.16
N VAL A 252 -13.23 -14.31 -4.85
CA VAL A 252 -14.01 -13.12 -4.58
C VAL A 252 -13.60 -12.58 -3.22
N ALA A 253 -13.36 -11.27 -3.17
CA ALA A 253 -13.00 -10.59 -1.94
C ALA A 253 -14.03 -10.87 -0.83
N GLY A 254 -13.54 -11.30 0.33
CA GLY A 254 -14.39 -11.65 1.48
C GLY A 254 -15.17 -12.95 1.35
N GLY A 255 -14.99 -13.74 0.27
CA GLY A 255 -15.79 -14.94 0.00
C GLY A 255 -15.69 -16.06 1.05
N ASN A 256 -14.60 -16.10 1.84
CA ASN A 256 -14.45 -17.07 2.94
C ASN A 256 -14.79 -16.46 4.31
N LEU A 257 -15.08 -15.17 4.37
CA LEU A 257 -15.43 -14.45 5.59
C LEU A 257 -16.94 -14.46 5.81
N TRP A 258 -17.38 -14.43 7.06
CA TRP A 258 -18.79 -14.22 7.37
C TRP A 258 -19.27 -12.90 6.74
N PRO A 259 -20.43 -12.85 6.06
CA PRO A 259 -20.91 -11.63 5.40
C PRO A 259 -21.16 -10.54 6.44
N LEU A 260 -20.70 -9.33 6.16
CA LEU A 260 -20.88 -8.18 7.04
C LEU A 260 -22.31 -7.60 6.95
N GLU A 261 -22.82 -7.43 5.74
CA GLU A 261 -24.16 -6.84 5.51
C GLU A 261 -25.27 -7.81 5.97
N GLY A 262 -26.21 -7.31 6.76
CA GLY A 262 -27.31 -8.12 7.30
C GLY A 262 -26.89 -9.21 8.29
N ALA A 263 -25.63 -9.22 8.73
CA ALA A 263 -25.11 -10.22 9.67
C ALA A 263 -25.96 -10.28 10.95
N LYS A 264 -26.40 -11.48 11.31
CA LYS A 264 -27.05 -11.77 12.58
C LYS A 264 -26.01 -12.05 13.66
N PHE A 265 -26.37 -11.75 14.90
CA PHE A 265 -25.51 -11.97 16.06
C PHE A 265 -25.98 -13.14 16.92
N TYR A 266 -25.04 -13.79 17.58
CA TYR A 266 -25.29 -15.02 18.34
C TYR A 266 -24.73 -14.91 19.77
N LYS A 267 -25.43 -15.55 20.71
CA LYS A 267 -25.02 -15.72 22.11
C LYS A 267 -24.93 -17.20 22.46
N THR A 268 -24.10 -17.55 23.43
CA THR A 268 -24.03 -18.92 23.95
C THR A 268 -25.33 -19.29 24.68
N SER A 269 -25.80 -20.52 24.50
CA SER A 269 -27.01 -21.02 25.16
C SER A 269 -26.97 -22.54 25.29
N ALA A 270 -27.35 -23.07 26.46
CA ALA A 270 -27.37 -24.51 26.71
C ALA A 270 -28.37 -25.27 25.82
N SER A 271 -29.46 -24.60 25.40
CA SER A 271 -30.50 -25.15 24.50
C SER A 271 -30.32 -24.68 23.04
N GLY A 272 -29.14 -24.19 22.69
CA GLY A 272 -28.85 -23.70 21.34
C GLY A 272 -28.59 -24.80 20.32
N TYR A 273 -28.06 -24.40 19.17
CA TYR A 273 -27.58 -25.31 18.13
C TYR A 273 -26.13 -24.99 17.80
N VAL A 274 -25.42 -25.93 17.18
CA VAL A 274 -24.05 -25.70 16.71
C VAL A 274 -24.09 -24.92 15.41
N LEU A 275 -23.51 -23.72 15.39
CA LEU A 275 -23.34 -22.93 14.18
C LEU A 275 -21.88 -23.01 13.72
N GLY A 276 -21.65 -23.63 12.56
CA GLY A 276 -20.32 -23.73 11.95
C GLY A 276 -19.72 -22.38 11.61
N GLY A 277 -18.39 -22.28 11.70
CA GLY A 277 -17.64 -21.13 11.24
C GLY A 277 -17.75 -19.86 12.11
N LEU A 278 -18.62 -19.81 13.13
CA LEU A 278 -18.76 -18.62 13.97
C LEU A 278 -17.47 -18.29 14.73
N ASN A 279 -16.78 -19.31 15.25
CA ASN A 279 -15.46 -19.13 15.85
C ASN A 279 -14.54 -20.31 15.48
N PRO A 280 -13.73 -20.20 14.42
CA PRO A 280 -12.92 -21.32 13.94
C PRO A 280 -11.70 -21.61 14.83
N THR A 281 -11.40 -20.81 15.84
CA THR A 281 -10.26 -21.04 16.74
C THR A 281 -10.61 -21.96 17.92
N LEU A 282 -11.89 -22.23 18.16
CA LEU A 282 -12.34 -23.13 19.21
C LEU A 282 -12.43 -24.57 18.70
N TYR A 283 -11.79 -25.49 19.43
CA TYR A 283 -11.82 -26.93 19.14
C TYR A 283 -13.23 -27.54 19.27
N SER A 284 -14.06 -27.04 20.19
CA SER A 284 -15.50 -27.35 20.25
C SER A 284 -16.32 -26.09 20.00
N GLN A 285 -17.19 -26.13 18.99
CA GLN A 285 -18.13 -25.03 18.74
C GLN A 285 -19.19 -24.98 19.86
N PRO A 286 -19.38 -23.83 20.53
CA PRO A 286 -20.40 -23.71 21.56
C PRO A 286 -21.81 -23.80 20.95
N LEU A 287 -22.78 -24.27 21.74
CA LEU A 287 -24.19 -24.16 21.40
C LEU A 287 -24.60 -22.68 21.44
N VAL A 288 -25.16 -22.19 20.34
CA VAL A 288 -25.52 -20.78 20.17
C VAL A 288 -26.98 -20.60 19.81
N THR A 289 -27.51 -19.41 20.11
CA THR A 289 -28.83 -18.94 19.69
C THR A 289 -28.71 -17.53 19.16
N GLU A 290 -29.55 -17.19 18.17
CA GLU A 290 -29.62 -15.84 17.60
C GLU A 290 -30.09 -14.82 18.66
N ILE A 291 -29.52 -13.62 18.62
CA ILE A 291 -29.96 -12.48 19.42
C ILE A 291 -31.06 -11.76 18.63
N PRO A 292 -32.34 -11.84 19.05
CA PRO A 292 -33.44 -11.27 18.28
C PRO A 292 -33.38 -9.74 18.25
N GLY A 293 -33.71 -9.15 17.09
CA GLY A 293 -33.86 -7.70 16.94
C GLY A 293 -32.57 -6.89 16.80
N VAL A 294 -31.39 -7.54 16.73
CA VAL A 294 -30.11 -6.87 16.48
C VAL A 294 -29.39 -7.56 15.33
N SER A 295 -29.15 -6.83 14.25
CA SER A 295 -28.37 -7.27 13.10
C SER A 295 -27.54 -6.11 12.54
N MET A 296 -26.52 -6.44 11.73
CA MET A 296 -25.85 -5.43 10.93
C MET A 296 -26.82 -4.82 9.90
N PRO A 297 -26.59 -3.56 9.47
CA PRO A 297 -27.32 -2.96 8.36
C PRO A 297 -27.19 -3.82 7.09
N THR A 298 -28.24 -3.86 6.28
CA THR A 298 -28.25 -4.58 5.00
C THR A 298 -27.51 -3.86 3.88
N GLN A 299 -27.18 -2.58 4.08
CA GLN A 299 -26.39 -1.76 3.17
C GLN A 299 -25.53 -0.81 3.99
N MET A 300 -24.29 -0.58 3.54
CA MET A 300 -23.39 0.42 4.10
C MET A 300 -22.94 1.39 3.02
N THR A 301 -22.96 2.67 3.35
CA THR A 301 -22.47 3.75 2.47
C THR A 301 -21.35 4.49 3.17
N ILE A 302 -20.48 5.14 2.40
CA ILE A 302 -19.46 6.03 2.92
C ILE A 302 -20.16 7.31 3.43
N PRO A 303 -20.09 7.63 4.74
CA PRO A 303 -20.74 8.84 5.28
C PRO A 303 -20.16 10.14 4.69
N GLU A 304 -18.86 10.20 4.50
CA GLU A 304 -18.16 11.39 4.01
C GLU A 304 -16.82 11.00 3.38
N ALA A 305 -16.53 11.50 2.18
CA ALA A 305 -15.19 11.48 1.62
C ALA A 305 -14.93 12.76 0.83
N TYR A 306 -13.69 13.25 0.90
CA TYR A 306 -13.23 14.45 0.20
C TYR A 306 -11.72 14.41 -0.01
N LEU A 307 -11.23 15.22 -0.95
CA LEU A 307 -9.79 15.43 -1.15
C LEU A 307 -9.33 16.63 -0.31
N LEU A 308 -8.20 16.48 0.36
CA LEU A 308 -7.51 17.55 1.07
C LEU A 308 -6.27 17.92 0.26
N VAL A 309 -6.29 19.11 -0.34
CA VAL A 309 -5.30 19.56 -1.32
C VAL A 309 -4.49 20.73 -0.74
N GLU A 310 -3.16 20.66 -0.85
CA GLU A 310 -2.25 21.75 -0.49
C GLU A 310 -2.03 22.67 -1.70
N TYR A 311 -2.57 23.89 -1.61
CA TYR A 311 -2.33 24.97 -2.57
C TYR A 311 -1.16 25.84 -2.11
N ILE A 312 -0.31 26.21 -3.07
CA ILE A 312 0.85 27.08 -2.87
C ILE A 312 0.58 28.40 -3.57
N TYR A 313 0.70 29.48 -2.82
CA TYR A 313 0.50 30.85 -3.28
C TYR A 313 1.84 31.51 -3.54
N LEU A 314 2.02 32.07 -4.73
CA LEU A 314 3.25 32.75 -5.15
C LEU A 314 3.06 34.26 -5.19
N ASP A 315 4.16 35.01 -5.10
CA ASP A 315 4.11 36.45 -5.34
C ASP A 315 3.76 36.73 -6.82
N LYS A 316 3.03 37.81 -7.06
CA LYS A 316 2.46 38.14 -8.38
C LYS A 316 3.49 38.14 -9.53
N PRO A 317 4.72 38.66 -9.38
CA PRO A 317 5.72 38.59 -10.45
C PRO A 317 6.15 37.16 -10.80
N GLU A 318 6.20 36.27 -9.81
CA GLU A 318 6.58 34.87 -9.99
C GLU A 318 5.43 34.06 -10.59
N ALA A 319 4.21 34.23 -10.07
CA ALA A 319 2.98 33.69 -10.64
C ALA A 319 2.84 34.02 -12.15
N ASN A 320 3.09 35.28 -12.52
CA ASN A 320 3.05 35.71 -13.91
C ASN A 320 4.08 34.98 -14.79
N ARG A 321 5.25 34.62 -14.25
CA ARG A 321 6.26 33.86 -14.99
C ARG A 321 5.80 32.43 -15.22
N PHE A 322 5.25 31.76 -14.20
CA PHE A 322 4.71 30.41 -14.34
C PHE A 322 3.61 30.32 -15.42
N ARG A 323 2.73 31.33 -15.47
CA ARG A 323 1.63 31.37 -16.45
C ARG A 323 2.08 31.58 -17.90
N ILE A 324 3.19 32.27 -18.13
CA ILE A 324 3.69 32.60 -19.49
C ILE A 324 4.78 31.63 -19.93
N ALA A 325 5.47 30.99 -18.99
CA ALA A 325 6.57 30.08 -19.28
C ALA A 325 6.12 28.82 -20.04
N ASP A 326 7.00 28.33 -20.92
CA ASP A 326 6.94 26.97 -21.45
C ASP A 326 7.62 26.06 -20.42
N ILE A 327 6.81 25.41 -19.58
CA ILE A 327 7.31 24.59 -18.47
C ILE A 327 7.50 23.17 -18.99
N GLN A 328 8.69 22.61 -18.76
CA GLN A 328 8.99 21.21 -19.02
C GLN A 328 9.52 20.58 -17.74
N THR A 329 8.81 19.58 -17.22
CA THR A 329 9.14 18.93 -15.96
C THR A 329 9.15 17.42 -16.16
N PRO A 330 10.20 16.71 -15.73
CA PRO A 330 10.16 15.26 -15.70
C PRO A 330 9.12 14.81 -14.67
N ILE A 331 8.24 13.92 -15.09
CA ILE A 331 7.22 13.31 -14.25
C ILE A 331 7.45 11.82 -14.18
N VAL A 332 6.92 11.22 -13.12
CA VAL A 332 6.87 9.78 -12.96
C VAL A 332 5.46 9.31 -13.26
N GLN A 333 5.36 8.24 -14.03
CA GLN A 333 4.11 7.54 -14.34
C GLN A 333 4.20 6.09 -13.87
N HIS A 334 3.04 5.50 -13.58
CA HIS A 334 2.91 4.13 -13.12
C HIS A 334 2.16 3.28 -14.14
N TYR A 335 2.63 2.05 -14.30
CA TYR A 335 2.05 1.06 -15.19
C TYR A 335 1.84 -0.22 -14.40
N GLU A 336 0.61 -0.70 -14.38
CA GLU A 336 0.24 -2.01 -13.85
C GLU A 336 0.25 -3.03 -14.98
N PHE A 337 0.80 -4.22 -14.69
CA PHE A 337 0.71 -5.37 -15.58
C PHE A 337 -0.40 -6.30 -15.12
N ASP A 338 -0.98 -7.03 -16.06
CA ASP A 338 -1.97 -8.06 -15.75
C ASP A 338 -1.39 -9.07 -14.73
N PRO A 339 -2.10 -9.35 -13.62
CA PRO A 339 -1.62 -10.28 -12.62
C PRO A 339 -1.38 -11.68 -13.21
N VAL A 340 -0.22 -12.24 -12.91
CA VAL A 340 0.20 -13.54 -13.46
C VAL A 340 0.01 -14.64 -12.43
N ASP A 341 -0.73 -15.68 -12.79
CA ASP A 341 -0.95 -16.85 -11.95
C ASP A 341 0.07 -17.94 -12.27
N ASN A 342 0.76 -18.45 -11.26
CA ASN A 342 1.70 -19.55 -11.44
C ASN A 342 1.01 -20.91 -11.65
N GLN A 343 -0.30 -21.02 -11.39
CA GLN A 343 -1.08 -22.26 -11.48
C GLN A 343 -0.47 -23.41 -10.66
N SER A 344 0.12 -23.10 -9.51
CA SER A 344 0.85 -24.05 -8.65
C SER A 344 2.13 -24.63 -9.29
N ASN A 345 2.61 -24.07 -10.40
CA ASN A 345 3.91 -24.42 -10.96
C ASN A 345 5.03 -23.77 -10.13
N THR A 346 6.15 -24.48 -10.01
CA THR A 346 7.36 -23.99 -9.34
C THR A 346 8.00 -22.83 -10.09
N PHE A 347 7.89 -22.78 -11.41
CA PHE A 347 8.45 -21.74 -12.25
C PHE A 347 7.36 -20.95 -12.94
N MET A 348 7.52 -19.63 -12.99
CA MET A 348 6.67 -18.71 -13.72
C MET A 348 7.54 -17.77 -14.53
N ARG A 349 7.13 -17.48 -15.76
CA ARG A 349 7.77 -16.51 -16.63
C ARG A 349 6.73 -15.56 -17.16
N THR A 350 7.04 -14.28 -17.19
CA THR A 350 6.17 -13.28 -17.78
C THR A 350 6.99 -12.29 -18.61
N GLN A 351 6.39 -11.90 -19.73
CA GLN A 351 6.96 -10.93 -20.65
C GLN A 351 6.50 -9.54 -20.23
N LEU A 352 7.44 -8.62 -20.06
CA LEU A 352 7.18 -7.24 -19.67
C LEU A 352 7.31 -6.34 -20.88
N PHE A 353 6.25 -5.57 -21.16
CA PHE A 353 6.24 -4.49 -22.14
C PHE A 353 6.14 -3.16 -21.39
N VAL A 354 7.28 -2.57 -21.06
CA VAL A 354 7.32 -1.33 -20.28
C VAL A 354 7.55 -0.15 -21.22
N PRO A 355 6.60 0.80 -21.33
CA PRO A 355 6.80 2.00 -22.13
C PRO A 355 7.70 3.00 -21.41
N ASN A 356 8.44 3.81 -22.16
CA ASN A 356 9.29 4.90 -21.66
C ASN A 356 10.49 4.43 -20.78
N PRO A 357 11.43 5.33 -20.45
CA PRO A 357 12.54 5.01 -19.57
C PRO A 357 12.08 4.56 -18.18
N THR A 358 12.36 3.31 -17.84
CA THR A 358 11.98 2.67 -16.58
C THR A 358 12.95 3.04 -15.48
N ARG A 359 12.39 3.50 -14.37
CA ARG A 359 13.11 3.90 -13.17
C ARG A 359 13.21 2.76 -12.16
N ASP A 360 12.07 2.16 -11.83
CA ASP A 360 11.94 1.08 -10.83
C ASP A 360 10.90 0.06 -11.33
N LEU A 361 11.15 -1.23 -11.11
CA LEU A 361 10.13 -2.29 -11.21
C LEU A 361 9.80 -2.79 -9.81
N PHE A 362 8.51 -2.82 -9.49
CA PHE A 362 7.99 -3.34 -8.23
C PHE A 362 7.16 -4.58 -8.48
N PHE A 363 7.27 -5.57 -7.59
CA PHE A 363 6.36 -6.71 -7.65
C PHE A 363 6.22 -7.37 -6.28
N TYR A 364 5.16 -8.15 -6.13
CA TYR A 364 4.95 -9.03 -5.00
C TYR A 364 4.13 -10.25 -5.41
N CYS A 365 4.20 -11.30 -4.61
CA CYS A 365 3.44 -12.53 -4.84
C CYS A 365 2.47 -12.72 -3.69
N ASN A 366 1.18 -12.78 -3.99
CA ASN A 366 0.17 -13.07 -2.99
C ASN A 366 -0.37 -14.49 -3.17
N ARG A 367 -0.81 -15.13 -2.08
CA ARG A 367 -1.49 -16.42 -2.17
C ARG A 367 -2.80 -16.24 -2.93
N TYR A 368 -3.14 -17.22 -3.78
CA TYR A 368 -4.36 -17.18 -4.58
C TYR A 368 -5.63 -16.99 -3.74
N GLU A 369 -5.65 -17.54 -2.52
CA GLU A 369 -6.79 -17.46 -1.61
C GLU A 369 -6.78 -16.20 -0.74
N ALA A 370 -5.72 -15.39 -0.73
CA ALA A 370 -5.59 -14.23 0.16
C ALA A 370 -6.72 -13.17 0.00
N PRO A 371 -7.22 -12.86 -1.22
CA PRO A 371 -8.37 -11.97 -1.39
C PRO A 371 -9.64 -12.47 -0.68
N SER A 372 -9.84 -13.80 -0.59
CA SER A 372 -11.01 -14.37 0.08
C SER A 372 -11.06 -14.09 1.59
N TYR A 373 -9.90 -13.77 2.18
CA TYR A 373 -9.74 -13.38 3.59
C TYR A 373 -9.55 -11.87 3.78
N ASN A 374 -9.72 -11.07 2.72
CA ASN A 374 -9.44 -9.64 2.69
C ASN A 374 -8.02 -9.30 3.17
N ALA A 375 -7.05 -10.12 2.77
CA ALA A 375 -5.62 -9.93 3.05
C ALA A 375 -4.85 -9.59 1.76
N PRO A 376 -5.17 -8.49 1.05
CA PRO A 376 -4.61 -8.20 -0.27
C PRO A 376 -3.10 -7.94 -0.26
N PHE A 377 -2.53 -7.57 0.88
CA PHE A 377 -1.13 -7.15 1.02
C PHE A 377 -0.28 -8.09 1.88
N LEU A 378 -0.77 -9.30 2.19
CA LEU A 378 -0.03 -10.21 3.08
C LEU A 378 1.30 -10.66 2.45
N ALA A 379 1.28 -11.02 1.16
CA ALA A 379 2.43 -11.37 0.34
C ALA A 379 3.36 -12.47 0.92
N THR A 380 2.89 -13.28 1.86
CA THR A 380 3.63 -14.40 2.46
C THR A 380 3.45 -15.68 1.64
N ARG A 381 4.43 -16.60 1.75
CA ARG A 381 4.31 -17.97 1.23
C ARG A 381 3.17 -18.73 1.90
N ASP A 382 3.11 -18.65 3.22
CA ASP A 382 2.11 -19.37 4.02
C ASP A 382 0.99 -18.41 4.41
N LEU A 383 -0.25 -18.81 4.12
CA LEU A 383 -1.43 -18.03 4.51
C LEU A 383 -1.70 -18.16 6.02
N SER A 384 -1.44 -19.32 6.60
CA SER A 384 -1.73 -19.67 8.00
C SER A 384 -0.51 -20.34 8.65
N ASN A 385 -0.52 -20.48 9.98
CA ASN A 385 0.51 -21.21 10.70
C ASN A 385 -0.10 -22.20 11.70
N ASN A 386 0.72 -23.01 12.38
CA ASN A 386 0.26 -24.01 13.35
C ASN A 386 -0.51 -23.41 14.56
N LEU A 387 -0.28 -22.13 14.89
CA LEU A 387 -0.98 -21.44 15.97
C LEU A 387 -2.34 -20.88 15.50
N TYR A 388 -2.47 -20.58 14.21
CA TYR A 388 -3.66 -20.02 13.57
C TYR A 388 -3.98 -20.78 12.29
N PRO A 389 -4.41 -22.07 12.39
CA PRO A 389 -4.60 -22.92 11.21
C PRO A 389 -5.75 -22.49 10.30
N ASN A 390 -6.68 -21.66 10.82
CA ASN A 390 -7.95 -21.34 10.16
C ASN A 390 -8.07 -19.85 9.75
N GLY A 391 -6.96 -19.13 9.61
CA GLY A 391 -6.98 -17.72 9.23
C GLY A 391 -5.65 -17.17 8.71
N PRO A 392 -5.69 -15.97 8.12
CA PRO A 392 -4.49 -15.30 7.67
C PRO A 392 -3.55 -15.02 8.84
N TRP A 393 -2.29 -15.29 8.65
CA TRP A 393 -1.24 -15.04 9.61
C TRP A 393 -0.68 -13.63 9.41
N TRP A 394 -1.11 -12.70 10.27
CA TRP A 394 -0.75 -11.29 10.15
C TRP A 394 0.68 -10.98 10.62
N PRO A 395 1.26 -9.84 10.16
CA PRO A 395 2.59 -9.41 10.57
C PRO A 395 2.75 -9.24 12.09
N ASP A 396 3.98 -9.46 12.60
CA ASP A 396 4.36 -9.39 14.01
C ASP A 396 5.52 -8.40 14.28
N ALA A 397 5.60 -7.30 13.52
CA ALA A 397 6.69 -6.34 13.62
C ALA A 397 6.67 -5.58 14.97
N SER A 398 7.83 -5.34 15.59
CA SER A 398 7.89 -4.69 16.90
C SER A 398 9.07 -3.72 17.01
N GLY A 399 8.92 -2.70 17.86
CA GLY A 399 10.02 -1.81 18.26
C GLY A 399 9.93 -0.38 17.74
N LEU A 400 9.03 -0.08 16.79
CA LEU A 400 8.64 1.29 16.46
C LEU A 400 7.55 1.76 17.40
N ASP A 401 7.83 2.83 18.16
CA ASP A 401 6.87 3.52 19.02
C ASP A 401 7.10 5.03 18.91
N GLN A 402 6.04 5.80 19.13
CA GLN A 402 6.04 7.25 18.95
C GLN A 402 6.87 8.00 20.00
N ARG A 403 7.13 7.38 21.16
CA ARG A 403 7.78 7.99 22.33
C ARG A 403 9.13 7.35 22.66
N PHE A 404 9.28 6.04 22.45
CA PHE A 404 10.51 5.32 22.79
C PHE A 404 10.86 4.26 21.74
N TYR A 405 12.05 4.33 21.14
CA TYR A 405 12.55 3.19 20.36
C TYR A 405 12.69 1.98 21.27
N GLY A 406 12.03 0.87 20.92
CA GLY A 406 12.15 -0.36 21.67
C GLY A 406 13.61 -0.83 21.73
N PRO A 407 14.03 -1.57 22.76
CA PRO A 407 15.41 -2.05 22.89
C PRO A 407 15.83 -2.96 21.73
N SER A 408 14.88 -3.50 20.97
CA SER A 408 15.12 -4.23 19.73
C SER A 408 14.07 -3.88 18.67
N LEU A 409 14.55 -3.55 17.46
CA LEU A 409 13.73 -3.41 16.27
C LEU A 409 13.64 -4.78 15.59
N ARG A 410 12.42 -5.31 15.47
CA ARG A 410 12.15 -6.59 14.79
C ARG A 410 11.17 -6.34 13.65
N PRO A 411 11.58 -6.51 12.39
CA PRO A 411 10.65 -6.42 11.27
C PRO A 411 9.71 -7.62 11.29
N GLY A 412 8.56 -7.51 10.61
CA GLY A 412 7.57 -8.59 10.55
C GLY A 412 8.16 -9.89 10.01
N PHE A 413 7.61 -11.05 10.36
CA PHE A 413 8.01 -12.36 9.79
C PHE A 413 9.52 -12.69 9.84
N SER A 414 10.31 -11.97 10.63
CA SER A 414 11.79 -12.00 10.54
C SER A 414 12.43 -13.31 10.97
N THR A 415 11.71 -14.10 11.77
CA THR A 415 12.14 -15.39 12.31
C THR A 415 11.40 -16.55 11.67
N ARG A 416 10.82 -16.32 10.48
CA ARG A 416 9.90 -17.25 9.85
C ARG A 416 10.22 -17.31 8.36
N ASP A 417 10.41 -18.52 7.88
CA ASP A 417 10.84 -18.80 6.52
C ASP A 417 9.64 -18.78 5.54
N SER A 418 8.91 -17.66 5.50
CA SER A 418 7.71 -17.47 4.70
C SER A 418 7.94 -16.73 3.37
N GLU A 419 9.17 -16.76 2.85
CA GLU A 419 9.52 -16.17 1.55
C GLU A 419 8.84 -16.97 0.42
N PRO A 420 8.03 -16.34 -0.45
CA PRO A 420 7.38 -17.05 -1.54
C PRO A 420 8.35 -17.41 -2.68
N ILE A 421 9.32 -16.54 -2.97
CA ILE A 421 10.21 -16.66 -4.13
C ILE A 421 11.56 -17.24 -3.69
N ARG A 422 11.99 -18.28 -4.40
CA ARG A 422 13.30 -18.93 -4.24
C ARG A 422 14.36 -18.39 -5.19
N TRP A 423 13.97 -18.04 -6.42
CA TRP A 423 14.91 -17.56 -7.45
C TRP A 423 14.25 -16.51 -8.32
N LEU A 424 15.02 -15.52 -8.72
CA LEU A 424 14.62 -14.45 -9.61
C LEU A 424 15.64 -14.26 -10.72
N SER A 425 15.14 -14.05 -11.94
CA SER A 425 15.93 -13.61 -13.07
C SER A 425 15.20 -12.59 -13.92
N LEU A 426 15.95 -11.58 -14.38
CA LEU A 426 15.52 -10.60 -15.37
C LEU A 426 16.42 -10.73 -16.59
N THR A 427 15.83 -11.10 -17.72
CA THR A 427 16.54 -11.33 -18.98
C THR A 427 16.05 -10.37 -20.08
N TYR A 428 16.98 -9.99 -20.95
CA TYR A 428 16.76 -9.16 -22.14
C TYR A 428 17.10 -9.98 -23.38
N GLU A 429 16.26 -9.91 -24.41
CA GLU A 429 16.45 -10.59 -25.71
C GLU A 429 16.79 -12.08 -25.55
N GLU A 430 16.22 -12.71 -24.51
CA GLU A 430 16.42 -14.09 -24.04
C GLU A 430 17.87 -14.50 -23.67
N THR A 431 18.87 -13.76 -24.14
CA THR A 431 20.29 -14.12 -24.08
C THR A 431 21.06 -13.34 -23.02
N LEU A 432 20.66 -12.09 -22.75
CA LEU A 432 21.34 -11.21 -21.80
C LEU A 432 20.65 -11.28 -20.45
N THR A 433 21.33 -11.85 -19.46
CA THR A 433 20.82 -11.90 -18.08
C THR A 433 21.31 -10.68 -17.31
N ARG A 434 20.39 -9.80 -16.90
CA ARG A 434 20.71 -8.63 -16.07
C ARG A 434 20.92 -9.04 -14.62
N TYR A 435 19.99 -9.84 -14.09
CA TYR A 435 20.02 -10.40 -12.75
C TYR A 435 19.64 -11.88 -12.84
N SER A 436 20.32 -12.74 -12.09
CA SER A 436 19.88 -14.11 -11.83
C SER A 436 20.46 -14.54 -10.49
N THR A 437 19.61 -14.79 -9.50
CA THR A 437 20.06 -15.12 -8.15
C THR A 437 18.99 -15.88 -7.37
N GLU A 438 19.45 -16.81 -6.53
CA GLU A 438 18.61 -17.47 -5.52
C GLU A 438 18.46 -16.61 -4.24
N ASN A 439 19.32 -15.59 -4.06
CA ASN A 439 19.23 -14.69 -2.92
C ASN A 439 18.28 -13.52 -3.21
N VAL A 440 16.98 -13.81 -3.24
CA VAL A 440 15.93 -12.82 -3.56
C VAL A 440 15.76 -11.79 -2.45
N ALA A 441 16.19 -12.11 -1.23
CA ALA A 441 16.22 -11.17 -0.10
C ALA A 441 17.01 -9.89 -0.44
N LEU A 442 17.97 -9.96 -1.37
CA LEU A 442 18.71 -8.82 -1.92
C LEU A 442 17.78 -7.70 -2.43
N PHE A 443 16.72 -8.04 -3.15
CA PHE A 443 15.81 -7.10 -3.83
C PHE A 443 14.69 -6.56 -2.94
N ARG A 444 14.49 -7.14 -1.75
CA ARG A 444 13.55 -6.61 -0.75
C ARG A 444 14.26 -5.91 0.41
N SER A 445 15.50 -6.26 0.73
CA SER A 445 16.20 -5.73 1.91
C SER A 445 17.41 -4.87 1.56
N LEU A 446 18.45 -5.47 1.00
CA LEU A 446 19.75 -4.80 0.83
C LEU A 446 19.70 -3.69 -0.21
N ILE A 447 19.24 -3.99 -1.42
CA ILE A 447 19.15 -2.99 -2.50
C ILE A 447 18.22 -1.85 -2.11
N PRO A 448 16.99 -2.11 -1.60
CA PRO A 448 16.14 -1.03 -1.10
C PRO A 448 16.76 -0.20 0.03
N SER A 449 17.57 -0.79 0.92
CA SER A 449 18.26 -0.01 1.96
C SER A 449 19.32 0.95 1.41
N MET A 450 19.84 0.70 0.20
CA MET A 450 20.81 1.56 -0.47
C MET A 450 20.14 2.57 -1.42
N GLU A 451 19.14 2.12 -2.17
CA GLU A 451 18.54 2.87 -3.27
C GLU A 451 17.23 3.57 -2.91
N GLN A 452 16.48 3.07 -1.93
CA GLN A 452 15.21 3.65 -1.47
C GLN A 452 15.37 4.33 -0.11
N ARG A 453 14.28 4.92 0.44
CA ARG A 453 14.36 5.58 1.76
C ARG A 453 14.46 4.58 2.89
N LYS A 454 13.81 3.43 2.74
CA LYS A 454 13.90 2.30 3.65
C LYS A 454 13.70 0.98 2.91
N ALA A 455 14.13 -0.11 3.54
CA ALA A 455 13.60 -1.43 3.23
C ALA A 455 12.23 -1.63 3.91
N PRO A 456 11.37 -2.53 3.40
CA PRO A 456 10.04 -2.79 3.95
C PRO A 456 10.12 -3.13 5.45
N TRP A 457 9.41 -2.35 6.26
CA TRP A 457 9.48 -2.43 7.73
C TRP A 457 8.62 -3.56 8.26
N VAL A 458 7.34 -3.52 7.88
CA VAL A 458 6.49 -4.71 7.91
C VAL A 458 7.05 -5.53 6.76
N ASN A 459 7.89 -6.52 7.02
CA ASN A 459 8.61 -7.36 6.05
C ASN A 459 7.66 -8.19 5.17
N ARG A 460 6.71 -7.52 4.53
CA ARG A 460 5.93 -8.01 3.41
C ARG A 460 6.94 -8.24 2.31
N TYR A 461 6.81 -9.36 1.63
CA TYR A 461 7.73 -9.78 0.60
C TYR A 461 7.45 -8.98 -0.69
N PHE A 462 7.76 -7.69 -0.63
CA PHE A 462 7.74 -6.73 -1.72
C PHE A 462 9.15 -6.58 -2.24
N TYR A 463 9.28 -6.62 -3.55
CA TYR A 463 10.57 -6.60 -4.22
C TYR A 463 10.68 -5.36 -5.09
N ASN A 464 11.89 -4.81 -5.14
CA ASN A 464 12.21 -3.67 -5.98
C ASN A 464 13.44 -3.99 -6.82
N LEU A 465 13.32 -3.81 -8.14
CA LEU A 465 14.42 -3.82 -9.09
C LEU A 465 14.65 -2.38 -9.56
N PRO A 466 15.58 -1.63 -8.92
CA PRO A 466 15.90 -0.28 -9.34
C PRO A 466 16.85 -0.27 -10.54
N PHE A 467 16.62 0.66 -11.46
CA PHE A 467 17.50 0.93 -12.61
C PHE A 467 18.29 2.23 -12.47
N GLY A 468 17.97 3.03 -11.44
CA GLY A 468 18.65 4.27 -11.10
C GLY A 468 19.40 4.21 -9.76
N LEU A 469 20.11 5.29 -9.46
CA LEU A 469 20.86 5.46 -8.22
C LEU A 469 20.08 6.35 -7.23
N GLN A 470 19.88 5.85 -6.01
CA GLN A 470 19.26 6.52 -4.88
C GLN A 470 17.87 7.09 -5.19
N ASN A 471 17.07 6.34 -5.96
CA ASN A 471 15.73 6.74 -6.39
C ASN A 471 14.82 7.19 -5.22
N GLY A 472 14.91 6.59 -4.03
CA GLY A 472 14.08 7.02 -2.90
C GLY A 472 14.53 8.34 -2.25
N LEU A 473 15.81 8.69 -2.35
CA LEU A 473 16.39 9.88 -1.72
C LEU A 473 16.46 11.07 -2.67
N ARG A 474 16.63 10.82 -3.97
CA ARG A 474 16.72 11.87 -4.98
C ARG A 474 15.33 12.37 -5.39
N PRO A 475 15.15 13.69 -5.54
CA PRO A 475 13.93 14.26 -6.10
C PRO A 475 13.65 13.72 -7.51
N ILE A 476 12.38 13.60 -7.88
CA ILE A 476 11.96 13.12 -9.21
C ILE A 476 12.46 14.06 -10.32
N SER A 477 12.54 15.35 -10.01
CA SER A 477 13.10 16.39 -10.89
C SER A 477 14.56 16.16 -11.29
N LEU A 478 15.29 15.29 -10.59
CA LEU A 478 16.70 15.00 -10.83
C LEU A 478 16.93 13.50 -11.11
N PRO A 479 16.64 13.04 -12.34
CA PRO A 479 16.88 11.65 -12.75
C PRO A 479 18.35 11.24 -12.53
N ALA A 480 18.56 10.05 -12.00
CA ALA A 480 19.87 9.55 -11.59
C ALA A 480 20.15 8.13 -12.11
N GLY A 481 19.66 7.84 -13.31
CA GLY A 481 19.74 6.53 -13.95
C GLY A 481 18.36 5.95 -14.21
N GLU A 482 18.23 5.34 -15.39
CA GLU A 482 17.00 4.75 -15.91
C GLU A 482 17.38 3.72 -16.98
N ALA A 483 16.53 2.71 -17.16
CA ALA A 483 16.68 1.74 -18.23
C ALA A 483 15.63 2.00 -19.30
N ASN A 484 16.04 2.22 -20.55
CA ASN A 484 15.11 2.38 -21.65
C ASN A 484 14.57 1.01 -22.11
N LEU A 485 13.63 0.44 -21.34
CA LEU A 485 13.04 -0.86 -21.61
C LEU A 485 12.11 -0.85 -22.84
N ASP A 486 11.58 0.30 -23.25
CA ASP A 486 10.83 0.46 -24.51
C ASP A 486 11.64 0.06 -25.75
N LYS A 487 12.98 0.19 -25.69
CA LYS A 487 13.87 -0.22 -26.79
C LYS A 487 14.31 -1.68 -26.72
N VAL A 488 13.97 -2.39 -25.66
CA VAL A 488 14.21 -3.83 -25.51
C VAL A 488 12.93 -4.56 -25.92
N GLN A 489 12.98 -5.30 -27.02
CA GLN A 489 11.80 -5.97 -27.57
C GLN A 489 11.31 -7.08 -26.63
N HIS A 490 12.25 -7.81 -26.05
CA HIS A 490 11.97 -8.94 -25.19
C HIS A 490 12.58 -8.78 -23.78
N THR A 491 11.85 -8.15 -22.86
CA THR A 491 12.16 -8.16 -21.41
C THR A 491 11.34 -9.23 -20.68
N GLN A 492 11.99 -10.20 -20.04
CA GLN A 492 11.30 -11.29 -19.33
C GLN A 492 11.68 -11.31 -17.84
N LEU A 493 10.66 -11.38 -16.98
CA LEU A 493 10.82 -11.68 -15.56
C LEU A 493 10.50 -13.16 -15.34
N ALA A 494 11.48 -13.90 -14.81
CA ALA A 494 11.35 -15.31 -14.47
C ALA A 494 11.51 -15.48 -12.95
N LEU A 495 10.55 -16.17 -12.34
CA LEU A 495 10.52 -16.46 -10.91
C LEU A 495 10.46 -17.97 -10.68
N ALA A 496 11.15 -18.45 -9.65
CA ALA A 496 10.93 -19.77 -9.07
C ALA A 496 10.44 -19.62 -7.64
N PHE A 497 9.49 -20.45 -7.24
CA PHE A 497 8.84 -20.39 -5.93
C PHE A 497 9.37 -21.48 -4.99
N HIS A 498 9.25 -21.25 -3.69
CA HIS A 498 9.50 -22.27 -2.68
C HIS A 498 8.37 -23.31 -2.63
N GLY A 499 8.73 -24.59 -2.48
CA GLY A 499 7.78 -25.64 -2.12
C GLY A 499 7.23 -25.49 -0.70
N GLN A 500 6.17 -26.22 -0.39
CA GLN A 500 5.44 -26.10 0.89
C GLN A 500 6.30 -26.39 2.13
N THR A 501 7.20 -27.38 2.03
CA THR A 501 8.07 -27.82 3.13
C THR A 501 9.39 -27.07 3.18
N GLN A 502 9.58 -26.06 2.31
CA GLN A 502 10.82 -25.30 2.10
C GLN A 502 12.06 -26.16 1.78
N ASN A 503 11.90 -27.47 1.59
CA ASN A 503 12.95 -28.34 1.11
C ASN A 503 13.24 -28.01 -0.36
N ILE A 504 14.51 -28.02 -0.73
CA ILE A 504 15.00 -27.74 -2.08
C ILE A 504 14.43 -28.74 -3.10
N ASN A 505 14.07 -29.94 -2.64
CA ASN A 505 13.54 -31.05 -3.44
C ASN A 505 12.00 -31.13 -3.41
N ASP A 506 11.33 -30.11 -2.87
CA ASP A 506 9.87 -30.08 -2.84
C ASP A 506 9.33 -29.58 -4.19
N ASP A 507 8.78 -30.52 -4.96
CA ASP A 507 8.19 -30.23 -6.27
C ASP A 507 6.78 -29.63 -6.17
N PHE A 508 6.18 -29.57 -4.96
CA PHE A 508 4.83 -29.07 -4.77
C PHE A 508 4.83 -27.62 -4.28
N THR A 509 4.44 -26.72 -5.18
CA THR A 509 4.38 -25.28 -4.92
C THR A 509 2.94 -24.82 -4.72
N ASN A 510 2.73 -23.94 -3.74
CA ASN A 510 1.47 -23.23 -3.55
C ASN A 510 1.12 -22.34 -4.77
N ARG A 511 -0.16 -22.11 -5.01
CA ARG A 511 -0.63 -21.16 -6.03
C ARG A 511 -0.45 -19.71 -5.57
N TYR A 512 0.14 -18.88 -6.42
CA TYR A 512 0.38 -17.46 -6.21
C TYR A 512 -0.10 -16.64 -7.40
N ILE A 513 -0.54 -15.43 -7.10
CA ILE A 513 -0.76 -14.36 -8.07
C ILE A 513 0.38 -13.37 -7.91
N THR A 514 1.15 -13.14 -8.96
CA THR A 514 2.22 -12.15 -9.00
C THR A 514 1.69 -10.86 -9.62
N HIS A 515 1.76 -9.78 -8.84
CA HIS A 515 1.45 -8.44 -9.28
C HIS A 515 2.74 -7.70 -9.60
N ILE A 516 2.81 -7.07 -10.78
CA ILE A 516 4.00 -6.39 -11.28
C ILE A 516 3.62 -4.97 -11.67
N TYR A 517 4.48 -4.02 -11.34
CA TYR A 517 4.31 -2.61 -11.64
C TYR A 517 5.63 -2.03 -12.15
N ALA A 518 5.53 -1.12 -13.11
CA ALA A 518 6.66 -0.32 -13.56
C ALA A 518 6.43 1.15 -13.21
N GLN A 519 7.51 1.80 -12.77
CA GLN A 519 7.58 3.22 -12.59
C GLN A 519 8.50 3.79 -13.69
N THR A 520 7.99 4.68 -14.53
CA THR A 520 8.75 5.22 -15.67
C THR A 520 8.76 6.74 -15.69
N TYR A 521 9.76 7.31 -16.35
CA TYR A 521 9.87 8.75 -16.57
C TYR A 521 9.16 9.17 -17.84
N ASN A 522 8.53 10.33 -17.78
CA ASN A 522 8.02 11.04 -18.94
C ASN A 522 8.29 12.55 -18.74
N ILE A 523 8.01 13.37 -19.75
CA ILE A 523 8.15 14.82 -19.66
C ILE A 523 6.77 15.43 -19.83
N LEU A 524 6.33 16.17 -18.80
CA LEU A 524 5.14 17.01 -18.88
C LEU A 524 5.54 18.37 -19.43
N ARG A 525 4.90 18.78 -20.52
CA ARG A 525 5.03 20.12 -21.08
C ARG A 525 3.75 20.90 -20.87
N ILE A 526 3.87 22.11 -20.31
CA ILE A 526 2.76 23.02 -20.10
C ILE A 526 3.02 24.29 -20.89
N TYR A 527 2.14 24.57 -21.86
CA TYR A 527 2.24 25.73 -22.72
C TYR A 527 0.85 26.17 -23.21
N GLY A 528 0.62 27.49 -23.24
CA GLY A 528 -0.62 28.06 -23.79
C GLY A 528 -1.89 27.63 -23.04
N GLY A 529 -1.80 27.38 -21.73
CA GLY A 529 -2.94 26.96 -20.91
C GLY A 529 -3.23 25.47 -20.93
N ARG A 530 -2.41 24.66 -21.63
CA ARG A 530 -2.62 23.23 -21.84
C ARG A 530 -1.44 22.40 -21.35
N ALA A 531 -1.72 21.15 -20.97
CA ALA A 531 -0.72 20.16 -20.61
C ALA A 531 -0.70 19.02 -21.62
N THR A 532 0.49 18.54 -21.95
CA THR A 532 0.67 17.28 -22.68
C THR A 532 1.91 16.56 -22.18
N THR A 533 1.90 15.23 -22.22
CA THR A 533 3.13 14.45 -22.13
C THR A 533 3.83 14.45 -23.47
N LEU A 534 5.16 14.33 -23.44
CA LEU A 534 5.97 14.25 -24.65
C LEU A 534 5.93 12.84 -25.26
N PHE A 535 5.82 11.82 -24.42
CA PHE A 535 5.63 10.43 -24.82
C PHE A 535 4.25 9.95 -24.40
N SER A 536 3.67 9.01 -25.17
CA SER A 536 2.36 8.43 -24.85
C SER A 536 2.41 7.66 -23.53
N TYR A 537 1.29 7.74 -22.80
CA TYR A 537 0.96 6.82 -21.72
C TYR A 537 0.43 5.52 -22.32
#